data_AF-A0AAX2ITR8-F1
#
_entry.id   AF-A0AAX2ITR8-F1
#
_cell.length_a   1.000
_cell.length_b   1.000
_cell.length_c   1.000
_cell.angle_alpha   90.00
_cell.angle_beta   90.00
_cell.angle_gamma   90.00
#
_symmetry.space_group_name_H-M   'P 1'
#
loop_
_entity.id
_entity.type
_entity.pdbx_description
1 polymer ?
#
loop_
_entity_poly.entity_id
_entity_poly.type
_entity_poly.pdbx_seq_one_letter_code
_entity_poly.pdbx_strand_id
1 'polypeptide(L)'
;MGGLTSEQYHSQVVGKIGYIARCMQNIDPENNLKKIKEDYQDVLVWAEKNYRFEEILEASKSGKCPNDLDALSRRSLILQELQRLVSLISPFKMKLDLIESEYEKMKSHTNLWKSDCYSKLNELTRLIDYIKNAESTPKNHFLRALTSALQMQIAQHGITENNDRINLLFKQGLHLLAMGNEKIDEQYLLFKGYVKDQPEESPFEGILPSEEQKNIVKTIIEICIPKLSNKALQDKLSALTNPGLLTKTLLDSIDRIIEENAKLNALSTVKLGEFDLDIREIEEIYSQALEISPQNALQYTAQRCDARLLCMAFPDSEQYIAESISNKEANAIAEIIHSKELIYRIIKTEVFKQVDPNEKIQLQAASELYQLLGRTMDKQTHLFAKMSMEQINGYIRIKTKSILDKIPERVELLTFMGFEIPTFKGVETLMTDLSQSQDNKTLAIAQEFYTNIKKAKNELLGNKLIEDIAPQDVEKFFNHCSQYGSKAAEKLADNRPVLTKIADILTAIARWAISLIGFNTPPQFLAPTRTCVDQVSDEITKIKVKLEETLGSLQKGQEESLSL
;
A
#
# COMPACT_ATOMS: atom_id res chain seq x y z
N MET A 1 -76.42 -4.69 -34.18
CA MET A 1 -76.02 -5.74 -33.22
C MET A 1 -74.86 -5.20 -32.38
N GLY A 2 -74.78 -5.51 -31.08
CA GLY A 2 -73.62 -5.14 -30.25
C GLY A 2 -73.28 -3.65 -30.13
N GLY A 3 -74.26 -2.74 -30.29
CA GLY A 3 -74.06 -1.28 -30.16
C GLY A 3 -73.77 -0.51 -31.47
N LEU A 4 -73.57 -1.19 -32.61
CA LEU A 4 -73.36 -0.57 -33.92
C LEU A 4 -74.59 -0.73 -34.85
N THR A 5 -74.78 0.23 -35.76
CA THR A 5 -75.74 0.09 -36.87
C THR A 5 -75.31 -1.01 -37.84
N SER A 6 -76.24 -1.58 -38.61
CA SER A 6 -75.94 -2.70 -39.53
C SER A 6 -74.86 -2.34 -40.54
N GLU A 7 -74.95 -1.15 -41.13
CA GLU A 7 -73.98 -0.66 -42.12
C GLU A 7 -72.59 -0.45 -41.49
N GLN A 8 -72.54 0.10 -40.27
CA GLN A 8 -71.29 0.26 -39.52
C GLN A 8 -70.68 -1.10 -39.16
N TYR A 9 -71.49 -2.08 -38.73
CA TYR A 9 -71.03 -3.42 -38.40
C TYR A 9 -70.35 -4.09 -39.58
N HIS A 10 -71.02 -4.15 -40.75
CA HIS A 10 -70.45 -4.77 -41.94
C HIS A 10 -69.27 -3.96 -42.51
N SER A 11 -69.27 -2.63 -42.38
CA SER A 11 -68.10 -1.81 -42.73
C SER A 11 -66.88 -2.14 -41.85
N GLN A 12 -67.09 -2.38 -40.55
CA GLN A 12 -66.01 -2.83 -39.64
C GLN A 12 -65.48 -4.21 -40.04
N VAL A 13 -66.35 -5.13 -40.46
CA VAL A 13 -65.95 -6.45 -40.96
C VAL A 13 -65.03 -6.30 -42.18
N VAL A 14 -65.39 -5.51 -43.18
CA VAL A 14 -64.53 -5.24 -44.35
C VAL A 14 -63.18 -4.65 -43.92
N GLY A 15 -63.21 -3.68 -42.99
CA GLY A 15 -62.01 -3.08 -42.43
C GLY A 15 -61.07 -4.08 -41.75
N LYS A 16 -61.62 -5.04 -40.99
CA LYS A 16 -60.86 -6.11 -40.32
C LYS A 16 -60.28 -7.12 -41.30
N ILE A 17 -61.02 -7.51 -42.34
CA ILE A 17 -60.52 -8.38 -43.42
C ILE A 17 -59.29 -7.75 -44.08
N GLY A 18 -59.40 -6.49 -44.49
CA GLY A 18 -58.28 -5.75 -45.09
C GLY A 18 -57.10 -5.55 -44.14
N TYR A 19 -57.37 -5.32 -42.85
CA TYR A 19 -56.32 -5.19 -41.83
C TYR A 19 -55.53 -6.49 -41.63
N ILE A 20 -56.22 -7.64 -41.52
CA ILE A 20 -55.59 -8.96 -41.41
C ILE A 20 -54.65 -9.23 -42.60
N ALA A 21 -55.11 -8.95 -43.82
CA ALA A 21 -54.29 -9.15 -45.02
C ALA A 21 -53.03 -8.27 -45.01
N ARG A 22 -53.15 -7.00 -44.59
CA ARG A 22 -51.99 -6.11 -44.42
C ARG A 22 -51.03 -6.59 -43.34
N CYS A 23 -51.53 -7.07 -42.20
CA CYS A 23 -50.70 -7.64 -41.14
C CYS A 23 -49.91 -8.85 -41.65
N MET A 24 -50.56 -9.76 -42.38
CA MET A 24 -49.90 -10.93 -42.98
C MET A 24 -48.77 -10.51 -43.92
N GLN A 25 -49.02 -9.56 -44.82
CA GLN A 25 -48.03 -9.05 -45.76
C GLN A 25 -46.82 -8.38 -45.05
N ASN A 26 -47.05 -7.74 -43.91
CA ASN A 26 -45.99 -7.09 -43.14
C ASN A 26 -45.14 -8.09 -42.34
N ILE A 27 -45.74 -9.17 -41.84
CA ILE A 27 -45.02 -10.23 -41.13
C ILE A 27 -44.18 -11.04 -42.12
N ASP A 28 -44.76 -11.40 -43.26
CA ASP A 28 -44.18 -12.36 -44.20
C ASP A 28 -44.39 -11.91 -45.66
N PRO A 29 -43.62 -10.92 -46.14
CA PRO A 29 -43.74 -10.44 -47.51
C PRO A 29 -43.36 -11.49 -48.56
N GLU A 30 -42.58 -12.51 -48.17
CA GLU A 30 -42.05 -13.57 -49.05
C GLU A 30 -42.94 -14.83 -49.07
N ASN A 31 -44.01 -14.88 -48.27
CA ASN A 31 -44.93 -16.03 -48.15
C ASN A 31 -44.26 -17.34 -47.69
N ASN A 32 -43.33 -17.25 -46.74
CA ASN A 32 -42.64 -18.39 -46.13
C ASN A 32 -43.43 -19.08 -44.99
N LEU A 33 -44.32 -18.37 -44.27
CA LEU A 33 -45.08 -18.85 -43.10
C LEU A 33 -46.39 -19.55 -43.52
N LYS A 34 -46.25 -20.71 -44.18
CA LYS A 34 -47.37 -21.45 -44.78
C LYS A 34 -48.47 -21.80 -43.79
N LYS A 35 -48.13 -22.25 -42.56
CA LYS A 35 -49.15 -22.67 -41.58
C LYS A 35 -50.06 -21.52 -41.15
N ILE A 36 -49.46 -20.35 -40.90
CA ILE A 36 -50.22 -19.16 -40.52
C ILE A 36 -51.09 -18.71 -41.69
N LYS A 37 -50.55 -18.71 -42.92
CA LYS A 37 -51.33 -18.36 -44.11
C LYS A 37 -52.55 -19.27 -44.31
N GLU A 38 -52.36 -20.58 -44.16
CA GLU A 38 -53.44 -21.58 -44.27
C GLU A 38 -54.55 -21.32 -43.24
N ASP A 39 -54.20 -20.97 -42.00
CA ASP A 39 -55.16 -20.68 -40.92
C ASP A 39 -55.94 -19.36 -41.10
N TYR A 40 -55.51 -18.49 -42.03
CA TYR A 40 -56.19 -17.25 -42.41
C TYR A 40 -56.74 -17.25 -43.85
N GLN A 41 -56.66 -18.36 -44.57
CA GLN A 41 -56.98 -18.41 -46.01
C GLN A 41 -58.46 -18.04 -46.30
N ASP A 42 -59.38 -18.35 -45.38
CA ASP A 42 -60.80 -17.99 -45.45
C ASP A 42 -61.04 -16.46 -45.44
N VAL A 43 -60.10 -15.70 -44.87
CA VAL A 43 -60.09 -14.23 -44.86
C VAL A 43 -59.25 -13.68 -46.01
N LEU A 44 -58.04 -14.23 -46.22
CA LEU A 44 -57.08 -13.74 -47.21
C LEU A 44 -57.59 -13.83 -48.64
N VAL A 45 -58.42 -14.83 -48.98
CA VAL A 45 -59.02 -14.99 -50.32
C VAL A 45 -59.85 -13.77 -50.75
N TRP A 46 -60.36 -12.97 -49.80
CA TRP A 46 -61.13 -11.75 -50.03
C TRP A 46 -60.28 -10.49 -50.19
N ALA A 47 -58.97 -10.57 -49.92
CA ALA A 47 -58.03 -9.45 -50.02
C ALA A 47 -56.96 -9.66 -51.09
N GLU A 48 -56.61 -10.90 -51.44
CA GLU A 48 -55.61 -11.24 -52.48
C GLU A 48 -56.13 -11.02 -53.92
N LYS A 49 -57.41 -10.68 -54.10
CA LYS A 49 -58.03 -10.34 -55.39
C LYS A 49 -58.47 -8.87 -55.40
N ASN A 50 -58.59 -8.28 -56.59
CA ASN A 50 -59.06 -6.91 -56.79
C ASN A 50 -60.58 -6.76 -56.56
N TYR A 51 -61.07 -7.16 -55.39
CA TYR A 51 -62.44 -6.89 -54.96
C TYR A 51 -62.59 -5.40 -54.59
N ARG A 52 -63.69 -4.79 -55.01
CA ARG A 52 -64.05 -3.44 -54.54
C ARG A 52 -64.63 -3.49 -53.13
N PHE A 53 -64.56 -2.38 -52.41
CA PHE A 53 -65.09 -2.28 -51.05
C PHE A 53 -66.55 -2.73 -50.96
N GLU A 54 -67.38 -2.29 -51.90
CA GLU A 54 -68.81 -2.60 -51.95
C GLU A 54 -69.06 -4.10 -52.19
N GLU A 55 -68.18 -4.79 -52.90
CA GLU A 55 -68.32 -6.23 -53.20
C GLU A 55 -68.06 -7.07 -51.94
N ILE A 56 -67.08 -6.69 -51.12
CA ILE A 56 -66.80 -7.35 -49.84
C ILE A 56 -67.89 -6.98 -48.82
N LEU A 57 -68.40 -5.75 -48.85
CA LEU A 57 -69.49 -5.30 -47.99
C LEU A 57 -70.78 -6.10 -48.22
N GLU A 58 -71.16 -6.31 -49.48
CA GLU A 58 -72.30 -7.17 -49.84
C GLU A 58 -72.03 -8.65 -49.53
N ALA A 59 -70.78 -9.12 -49.69
CA ALA A 59 -70.40 -10.47 -49.26
C ALA A 59 -70.55 -10.65 -47.73
N SER A 60 -70.28 -9.61 -46.93
CA SER A 60 -70.48 -9.64 -45.48
C SER A 60 -71.96 -9.66 -45.09
N LYS A 61 -72.78 -8.80 -45.72
CA LYS A 61 -74.25 -8.75 -45.52
C LYS A 61 -74.92 -10.07 -45.91
N SER A 62 -74.42 -10.73 -46.96
CA SER A 62 -74.94 -12.01 -47.46
C SER A 62 -74.32 -13.25 -46.82
N GLY A 63 -73.40 -13.09 -45.85
CA GLY A 63 -72.77 -14.20 -45.14
C GLY A 63 -71.80 -15.05 -45.97
N LYS A 64 -71.30 -14.52 -47.09
CA LYS A 64 -70.33 -15.20 -47.97
C LYS A 64 -68.89 -15.07 -47.49
N CYS A 65 -68.56 -14.02 -46.75
CA CYS A 65 -67.27 -13.87 -46.07
C CYS A 65 -67.44 -14.03 -44.54
N PRO A 66 -66.37 -14.34 -43.79
CA PRO A 66 -66.42 -14.37 -42.33
C PRO A 66 -66.94 -13.03 -41.80
N ASN A 67 -68.12 -13.03 -41.17
CA ASN A 67 -68.83 -11.80 -40.78
C ASN A 67 -69.13 -11.71 -39.27
N ASP A 68 -68.60 -12.63 -38.47
CA ASP A 68 -68.52 -12.50 -37.02
C ASP A 68 -67.38 -11.54 -36.66
N LEU A 69 -67.75 -10.32 -36.26
CA LEU A 69 -66.80 -9.25 -35.96
C LEU A 69 -65.97 -9.55 -34.71
N ASP A 70 -66.51 -10.26 -33.72
CA ASP A 70 -65.80 -10.59 -32.49
C ASP A 70 -64.76 -11.69 -32.75
N ALA A 71 -65.14 -12.72 -33.53
CA ALA A 71 -64.21 -13.75 -33.97
C ALA A 71 -63.08 -13.18 -34.85
N LEU A 72 -63.43 -12.30 -35.81
CA LEU A 72 -62.43 -11.58 -36.61
C LEU A 72 -61.53 -10.69 -35.76
N SER A 73 -62.08 -10.02 -34.75
CA SER A 73 -61.29 -9.17 -33.85
C SER A 73 -60.30 -9.99 -33.03
N ARG A 74 -60.69 -11.16 -32.53
CA ARG A 74 -59.78 -12.08 -31.83
C ARG A 74 -58.67 -12.58 -32.75
N ARG A 75 -59.01 -13.03 -33.96
CA ARG A 75 -58.02 -13.49 -34.96
C ARG A 75 -57.09 -12.36 -35.41
N SER A 76 -57.61 -11.14 -35.57
CA SER A 76 -56.84 -9.95 -35.90
C SER A 76 -55.87 -9.57 -34.78
N LEU A 77 -56.27 -9.69 -33.51
CA LEU A 77 -55.40 -9.36 -32.37
C LEU A 77 -54.16 -10.27 -32.34
N ILE A 78 -54.34 -11.57 -32.57
CA ILE A 78 -53.22 -12.54 -32.59
C ILE A 78 -52.17 -12.15 -33.64
N LEU A 79 -52.60 -11.87 -34.88
CA LEU A 79 -51.67 -11.44 -35.94
C LEU A 79 -51.04 -10.07 -35.66
N GLN A 80 -51.81 -9.14 -35.08
CA GLN A 80 -51.27 -7.83 -34.74
C GLN A 80 -50.16 -7.94 -33.69
N GLU A 81 -50.33 -8.76 -32.66
CA GLU A 81 -49.31 -8.96 -31.62
C GLU A 81 -48.10 -9.73 -32.15
N LEU A 82 -48.30 -10.69 -33.06
CA LEU A 82 -47.20 -11.35 -33.75
C LEU A 82 -46.42 -10.37 -34.65
N GLN A 83 -47.12 -9.53 -35.40
CA GLN A 83 -46.50 -8.46 -36.19
C GLN A 83 -45.69 -7.52 -35.31
N ARG A 84 -46.26 -7.13 -34.15
CA ARG A 84 -45.59 -6.27 -33.19
C ARG A 84 -44.31 -6.93 -32.67
N LEU A 85 -44.35 -8.19 -32.29
CA LEU A 85 -43.18 -8.97 -31.88
C LEU A 85 -42.09 -8.93 -32.96
N VAL A 86 -42.40 -9.34 -34.18
CA VAL A 86 -41.44 -9.39 -35.30
C VAL A 86 -40.86 -8.00 -35.61
N SER A 87 -41.66 -6.95 -35.52
CA SER A 87 -41.22 -5.58 -35.79
C SER A 87 -40.32 -5.03 -34.69
N LEU A 88 -40.64 -5.30 -33.41
CA LEU A 88 -39.91 -4.75 -32.26
C LEU A 88 -38.52 -5.37 -32.08
N ILE A 89 -38.26 -6.57 -32.60
CA ILE A 89 -36.93 -7.20 -32.49
C ILE A 89 -35.97 -6.78 -33.61
N SER A 90 -36.42 -5.99 -34.59
CA SER A 90 -35.55 -5.40 -35.60
C SER A 90 -34.41 -4.62 -34.92
N PRO A 91 -33.13 -4.84 -35.30
CA PRO A 91 -32.65 -5.43 -36.55
C PRO A 91 -32.51 -6.97 -36.58
N PHE A 92 -32.78 -7.67 -35.47
CA PHE A 92 -32.62 -9.12 -35.39
C PHE A 92 -33.79 -9.86 -36.04
N LYS A 93 -33.51 -10.99 -36.67
CA LYS A 93 -34.53 -11.84 -37.32
C LYS A 93 -34.80 -13.07 -36.48
N MET A 94 -36.08 -13.37 -36.28
CA MET A 94 -36.56 -14.63 -35.70
C MET A 94 -36.62 -15.71 -36.78
N LYS A 95 -36.29 -16.95 -36.43
CA LYS A 95 -36.42 -18.09 -37.35
C LYS A 95 -37.89 -18.41 -37.60
N LEU A 96 -38.22 -18.88 -38.80
CA LEU A 96 -39.60 -19.13 -39.23
C LEU A 96 -40.35 -20.13 -38.33
N ASP A 97 -39.68 -21.19 -37.91
CA ASP A 97 -40.20 -22.20 -36.98
C ASP A 97 -40.57 -21.60 -35.62
N LEU A 98 -39.75 -20.67 -35.13
CA LEU A 98 -40.03 -19.95 -33.89
C LEU A 98 -41.20 -18.97 -34.05
N ILE A 99 -41.32 -18.26 -35.19
CA ILE A 99 -42.47 -17.39 -35.48
C ILE A 99 -43.78 -18.20 -35.46
N GLU A 100 -43.81 -19.36 -36.13
CA GLU A 100 -44.98 -20.25 -36.11
C GLU A 100 -45.28 -20.79 -34.69
N SER A 101 -44.25 -21.09 -33.89
CA SER A 101 -44.41 -21.52 -32.50
C SER A 101 -45.02 -20.43 -31.61
N GLU A 102 -44.51 -19.20 -31.71
CA GLU A 102 -45.05 -18.05 -30.98
C GLU A 102 -46.49 -17.75 -31.40
N TYR A 103 -46.80 -17.87 -32.71
CA TYR A 103 -48.18 -17.75 -33.22
C TYR A 103 -49.14 -18.73 -32.54
N GLU A 104 -48.80 -20.02 -32.50
CA GLU A 104 -49.67 -21.03 -31.89
C GLU A 104 -49.85 -20.82 -30.38
N LYS A 105 -48.81 -20.38 -29.68
CA LYS A 105 -48.90 -20.03 -28.25
C LYS A 105 -49.77 -18.80 -28.01
N MET A 106 -49.68 -17.76 -28.85
CA MET A 106 -50.56 -16.59 -28.77
C MET A 106 -52.02 -16.95 -29.10
N LYS A 107 -52.24 -17.81 -30.10
CA LYS A 107 -53.56 -18.28 -30.55
C LYS A 107 -54.28 -19.10 -29.49
N SER A 108 -53.57 -20.01 -28.82
CA SER A 108 -54.11 -20.90 -27.79
C SER A 108 -54.40 -20.20 -26.46
N HIS A 109 -53.90 -18.97 -26.25
CA HIS A 109 -54.16 -18.22 -25.03
C HIS A 109 -55.64 -17.83 -24.88
N THR A 110 -56.20 -17.95 -23.67
CA THR A 110 -57.61 -17.68 -23.38
C THR A 110 -57.96 -16.20 -23.59
N ASN A 111 -57.12 -15.29 -23.11
CA ASN A 111 -57.22 -13.86 -23.35
C ASN A 111 -55.83 -13.23 -23.57
N LEU A 112 -55.43 -13.09 -24.83
CA LEU A 112 -54.10 -12.60 -25.21
C LEU A 112 -53.82 -11.18 -24.66
N TRP A 113 -54.82 -10.31 -24.61
CA TRP A 113 -54.69 -8.92 -24.13
C TRP A 113 -54.29 -8.81 -22.66
N LYS A 114 -54.57 -9.83 -21.85
CA LYS A 114 -54.20 -9.91 -20.43
C LYS A 114 -53.04 -10.88 -20.18
N SER A 115 -52.39 -11.36 -21.24
CA SER A 115 -51.27 -12.30 -21.14
C SER A 115 -49.97 -11.60 -20.74
N ASP A 116 -49.04 -12.38 -20.19
CA ASP A 116 -47.68 -11.92 -19.93
C ASP A 116 -46.94 -11.50 -21.21
N CYS A 117 -47.19 -12.22 -22.32
CA CYS A 117 -46.69 -11.87 -23.65
C CYS A 117 -47.07 -10.42 -24.04
N TYR A 118 -48.34 -10.05 -23.85
CA TYR A 118 -48.81 -8.70 -24.16
C TYR A 118 -48.14 -7.65 -23.27
N SER A 119 -47.96 -7.94 -21.98
CA SER A 119 -47.26 -7.07 -21.04
C SER A 119 -45.79 -6.85 -21.46
N LYS A 120 -45.07 -7.93 -21.76
CA LYS A 120 -43.67 -7.88 -22.22
C LYS A 120 -43.51 -7.11 -23.53
N LEU A 121 -44.43 -7.26 -24.48
CA LEU A 121 -44.42 -6.47 -25.72
C LEU A 121 -44.65 -4.97 -25.44
N ASN A 122 -45.51 -4.61 -24.49
CA ASN A 122 -45.70 -3.22 -24.08
C ASN A 122 -44.43 -2.64 -23.44
N GLU A 123 -43.78 -3.40 -22.56
CA GLU A 123 -42.54 -2.99 -21.92
C GLU A 123 -41.39 -2.83 -22.92
N LEU A 124 -41.28 -3.74 -23.89
CA LEU A 124 -40.30 -3.65 -24.97
C LEU A 124 -40.56 -2.42 -25.85
N THR A 125 -41.83 -2.17 -26.20
CA THR A 125 -42.24 -0.96 -26.94
C THR A 125 -41.79 0.29 -26.19
N ARG A 126 -42.04 0.35 -24.87
CA ARG A 126 -41.65 1.49 -24.03
C ARG A 126 -40.15 1.74 -24.04
N LEU A 127 -39.33 0.70 -23.98
CA LEU A 127 -37.86 0.80 -24.03
C LEU A 127 -37.40 1.33 -25.39
N ILE A 128 -37.90 0.74 -26.47
CA ILE A 128 -37.50 1.09 -27.84
C ILE A 128 -37.93 2.52 -28.18
N ASP A 129 -39.16 2.90 -27.88
CA ASP A 129 -39.67 4.24 -28.20
C ASP A 129 -38.94 5.34 -27.44
N TYR A 130 -38.50 5.05 -26.21
CA TYR A 130 -37.64 5.96 -25.47
C TYR A 130 -36.28 6.15 -26.17
N ILE A 131 -35.63 5.05 -26.58
CA ILE A 131 -34.27 5.10 -27.17
C ILE A 131 -34.25 5.80 -28.54
N LYS A 132 -35.31 5.71 -29.34
CA LYS A 132 -35.37 6.29 -30.70
C LYS A 132 -34.97 7.75 -30.77
N ASN A 133 -35.37 8.55 -29.78
CA ASN A 133 -35.13 9.99 -29.73
C ASN A 133 -34.31 10.41 -28.50
N ALA A 134 -33.61 9.46 -27.88
CA ALA A 134 -32.84 9.72 -26.67
C ALA A 134 -31.52 10.45 -26.98
N GLU A 135 -31.20 11.45 -26.16
CA GLU A 135 -29.91 12.14 -26.22
C GLU A 135 -28.73 11.20 -25.88
N SER A 136 -27.52 11.56 -26.31
CA SER A 136 -26.29 10.78 -26.07
C SER A 136 -25.80 10.95 -24.63
N THR A 137 -26.46 10.27 -23.68
CA THR A 137 -26.10 10.28 -22.25
C THR A 137 -25.62 8.89 -21.80
N PRO A 138 -24.88 8.78 -20.68
CA PRO A 138 -24.43 7.49 -20.15
C PRO A 138 -25.56 6.47 -19.96
N LYS A 139 -26.65 6.91 -19.30
CA LYS A 139 -27.88 6.12 -19.12
C LYS A 139 -28.39 5.55 -20.45
N ASN A 140 -28.43 6.38 -21.48
CA ASN A 140 -29.01 6.01 -22.77
C ASN A 140 -28.10 5.06 -23.56
N HIS A 141 -26.77 5.20 -23.43
CA HIS A 141 -25.83 4.22 -24.00
C HIS A 141 -26.01 2.84 -23.35
N PHE A 142 -26.09 2.78 -22.02
CA PHE A 142 -26.33 1.53 -21.29
C PHE A 142 -27.71 0.93 -21.60
N LEU A 143 -28.76 1.76 -21.65
CA LEU A 143 -30.12 1.32 -21.95
C LEU A 143 -30.25 0.77 -23.36
N ARG A 144 -29.60 1.41 -24.35
CA ARG A 144 -29.54 0.90 -25.73
C ARG A 144 -28.87 -0.47 -25.78
N ALA A 145 -27.73 -0.64 -25.10
CA ALA A 145 -27.03 -1.91 -25.03
C ALA A 145 -27.90 -3.03 -24.46
N LEU A 146 -28.55 -2.81 -23.31
CA LEU A 146 -29.46 -3.76 -22.69
C LEU A 146 -30.67 -4.07 -23.59
N THR A 147 -31.22 -3.06 -24.25
CA THR A 147 -32.38 -3.23 -25.13
C THR A 147 -32.02 -4.03 -26.38
N SER A 148 -30.86 -3.79 -27.00
CA SER A 148 -30.41 -4.60 -28.14
C SER A 148 -30.11 -6.04 -27.75
N ALA A 149 -29.52 -6.26 -26.57
CA ALA A 149 -29.36 -7.61 -26.03
C ALA A 149 -30.73 -8.29 -25.81
N LEU A 150 -31.71 -7.56 -25.28
CA LEU A 150 -33.08 -8.05 -25.10
C LEU A 150 -33.74 -8.41 -26.44
N GLN A 151 -33.66 -7.54 -27.45
CA GLN A 151 -34.19 -7.81 -28.79
C GLN A 151 -33.56 -9.06 -29.40
N MET A 152 -32.24 -9.24 -29.24
CA MET A 152 -31.54 -10.43 -29.70
C MET A 152 -32.03 -11.70 -28.97
N GLN A 153 -32.16 -11.65 -27.64
CA GLN A 153 -32.58 -12.81 -26.84
C GLN A 153 -34.02 -13.23 -27.20
N ILE A 154 -34.90 -12.25 -27.40
CA ILE A 154 -36.27 -12.51 -27.88
C ILE A 154 -36.26 -13.11 -29.29
N ALA A 155 -35.40 -12.63 -30.20
CA ALA A 155 -35.28 -13.20 -31.55
C ALA A 155 -34.80 -14.67 -31.54
N GLN A 156 -34.01 -15.07 -30.54
CA GLN A 156 -33.49 -16.43 -30.40
C GLN A 156 -34.44 -17.39 -29.67
N HIS A 157 -35.18 -16.90 -28.67
CA HIS A 157 -35.95 -17.75 -27.75
C HIS A 157 -37.46 -17.52 -27.77
N GLY A 158 -37.95 -16.48 -28.44
CA GLY A 158 -39.35 -16.07 -28.37
C GLY A 158 -39.64 -15.25 -27.12
N ILE A 159 -40.86 -14.74 -27.01
CA ILE A 159 -41.30 -13.88 -25.89
C ILE A 159 -42.29 -14.60 -24.96
N THR A 160 -42.95 -15.64 -25.45
CA THR A 160 -43.95 -16.40 -24.69
C THR A 160 -43.34 -17.40 -23.72
N GLU A 161 -42.12 -17.88 -23.98
CA GLU A 161 -41.41 -18.77 -23.05
C GLU A 161 -40.86 -17.99 -21.85
N ASN A 162 -40.91 -18.61 -20.67
CA ASN A 162 -40.34 -18.02 -19.49
C ASN A 162 -38.81 -18.22 -19.49
N ASN A 163 -38.09 -17.19 -19.92
CA ASN A 163 -36.63 -17.20 -20.01
C ASN A 163 -36.04 -16.21 -19.00
N ASP A 164 -35.20 -16.72 -18.10
CA ASP A 164 -34.62 -15.92 -17.01
C ASP A 164 -33.73 -14.77 -17.51
N ARG A 165 -33.01 -14.95 -18.63
CA ARG A 165 -32.18 -13.89 -19.22
C ARG A 165 -33.05 -12.75 -19.77
N ILE A 166 -34.13 -13.10 -20.46
CA ILE A 166 -35.11 -12.12 -20.97
C ILE A 166 -35.76 -11.36 -19.81
N ASN A 167 -36.20 -12.07 -18.77
CA ASN A 167 -36.81 -11.46 -17.59
C ASN A 167 -35.83 -10.53 -16.85
N LEU A 168 -34.56 -10.93 -16.72
CA LEU A 168 -33.51 -10.09 -16.12
C LEU A 168 -33.28 -8.81 -16.94
N LEU A 169 -33.21 -8.93 -18.26
CA LEU A 169 -33.03 -7.80 -19.16
C LEU A 169 -34.21 -6.83 -19.13
N PHE A 170 -35.46 -7.32 -19.06
CA PHE A 170 -36.62 -6.47 -18.80
C PHE A 170 -36.48 -5.75 -17.46
N LYS A 171 -36.20 -6.48 -16.39
CA LYS A 171 -36.05 -5.89 -15.05
C LYS A 171 -34.98 -4.80 -15.02
N GLN A 172 -33.81 -5.05 -15.58
CA GLN A 172 -32.70 -4.10 -15.59
C GLN A 172 -32.93 -2.93 -16.54
N GLY A 173 -33.44 -3.17 -17.75
CA GLY A 173 -33.76 -2.12 -18.70
C GLY A 173 -34.82 -1.16 -18.16
N LEU A 174 -35.90 -1.69 -17.58
CA LEU A 174 -36.95 -0.85 -16.98
C LEU A 174 -36.49 -0.13 -15.72
N HIS A 175 -35.64 -0.76 -14.89
CA HIS A 175 -35.04 -0.10 -13.74
C HIS A 175 -34.13 1.06 -14.17
N LEU A 176 -33.26 0.83 -15.15
CA LEU A 176 -32.39 1.88 -15.68
C LEU A 176 -33.20 3.02 -16.30
N LEU A 177 -34.25 2.71 -17.05
CA LEU A 177 -35.18 3.70 -17.62
C LEU A 177 -35.79 4.60 -16.53
N ALA A 178 -36.20 4.01 -15.41
CA ALA A 178 -36.82 4.72 -14.28
C ALA A 178 -35.83 5.52 -13.42
N MET A 179 -34.52 5.27 -13.54
CA MET A 179 -33.50 5.95 -12.75
C MET A 179 -33.31 7.41 -13.18
N GLY A 180 -33.11 8.32 -12.21
CA GLY A 180 -32.81 9.74 -12.49
C GLY A 180 -31.50 9.91 -13.26
N ASN A 181 -31.42 10.90 -14.15
CA ASN A 181 -30.26 11.12 -15.03
C ASN A 181 -29.01 11.54 -14.23
N GLU A 182 -29.20 12.19 -13.09
CA GLU A 182 -28.19 12.64 -12.16
C GLU A 182 -27.47 11.49 -11.40
N LYS A 183 -28.08 10.30 -11.34
CA LYS A 183 -27.57 9.14 -10.59
C LYS A 183 -26.56 8.31 -11.38
N ILE A 184 -25.55 8.97 -11.94
CA ILE A 184 -24.57 8.36 -12.88
C ILE A 184 -23.87 7.12 -12.27
N ASP A 185 -23.50 7.18 -10.99
CA ASP A 185 -22.84 6.06 -10.31
C ASP A 185 -23.74 4.83 -10.18
N GLU A 186 -25.01 5.02 -9.83
CA GLU A 186 -25.98 3.93 -9.72
C GLU A 186 -26.28 3.31 -11.10
N GLN A 187 -26.38 4.14 -12.14
CA GLN A 187 -26.56 3.70 -13.53
C GLN A 187 -25.38 2.83 -13.97
N TYR A 188 -24.15 3.28 -13.70
CA TYR A 188 -22.93 2.55 -14.03
C TYR A 188 -22.84 1.23 -13.24
N LEU A 189 -23.12 1.24 -11.93
CA LEU A 189 -23.07 0.02 -11.12
C LEU A 189 -24.09 -1.03 -11.59
N LEU A 190 -25.31 -0.62 -11.94
CA LEU A 190 -26.33 -1.51 -12.49
C LEU A 190 -25.86 -2.16 -13.80
N PHE A 191 -25.35 -1.34 -14.73
CA PHE A 191 -24.87 -1.82 -16.03
C PHE A 191 -23.64 -2.73 -15.89
N LYS A 192 -22.66 -2.31 -15.09
CA LYS A 192 -21.47 -3.10 -14.78
C LYS A 192 -21.83 -4.45 -14.17
N GLY A 193 -22.79 -4.48 -13.24
CA GLY A 193 -23.29 -5.72 -12.63
C GLY A 193 -23.83 -6.69 -13.68
N TYR A 194 -24.69 -6.20 -14.58
CA TYR A 194 -25.20 -7.02 -15.70
C TYR A 194 -24.08 -7.66 -16.52
N VAL A 195 -23.09 -6.88 -16.95
CA VAL A 195 -22.00 -7.37 -17.82
C VAL A 195 -21.17 -8.44 -17.12
N LYS A 196 -20.86 -8.24 -15.83
CA LYS A 196 -20.10 -9.22 -15.05
C LYS A 196 -20.88 -10.51 -14.78
N ASP A 197 -22.20 -10.40 -14.62
CA ASP A 197 -23.08 -11.54 -14.33
C ASP A 197 -23.44 -12.37 -15.58
N GLN A 198 -23.22 -11.87 -16.79
CA GLN A 198 -23.43 -12.65 -18.01
C GLN A 198 -22.44 -13.82 -18.09
N PRO A 199 -22.76 -14.95 -18.72
CA PRO A 199 -21.79 -16.03 -18.89
C PRO A 199 -20.70 -15.71 -19.92
N GLU A 200 -21.01 -14.94 -20.97
CA GLU A 200 -20.09 -14.61 -22.05
C GLU A 200 -19.04 -13.56 -21.63
N GLU A 201 -17.81 -13.63 -22.17
CA GLU A 201 -16.75 -12.64 -21.91
C GLU A 201 -17.04 -11.27 -22.53
N SER A 202 -17.70 -11.27 -23.69
CA SER A 202 -18.10 -10.08 -24.45
C SER A 202 -19.61 -10.17 -24.78
N PRO A 203 -20.51 -9.79 -23.85
CA PRO A 203 -21.95 -10.04 -24.00
C PRO A 203 -22.63 -9.26 -25.13
N PHE A 204 -21.95 -8.27 -25.71
CA PHE A 204 -22.52 -7.41 -26.77
C PHE A 204 -21.87 -7.63 -28.14
N GLU A 205 -20.92 -8.55 -28.25
CA GLU A 205 -20.29 -8.89 -29.52
C GLU A 205 -21.31 -9.49 -30.49
N GLY A 206 -21.36 -8.96 -31.71
CA GLY A 206 -22.36 -9.35 -32.71
C GLY A 206 -23.79 -8.83 -32.45
N ILE A 207 -24.04 -8.18 -31.30
CA ILE A 207 -25.32 -7.54 -30.96
C ILE A 207 -25.26 -6.05 -31.29
N LEU A 208 -24.23 -5.36 -30.81
CA LEU A 208 -24.04 -3.93 -31.04
C LEU A 208 -22.99 -3.67 -32.13
N PRO A 209 -23.18 -2.64 -32.98
CA PRO A 209 -22.14 -2.15 -33.88
C PRO A 209 -20.88 -1.75 -33.11
N SER A 210 -19.70 -1.92 -33.72
CA SER A 210 -18.40 -1.62 -33.07
C SER A 210 -18.30 -0.18 -32.57
N GLU A 211 -18.88 0.79 -33.28
CA GLU A 211 -18.88 2.20 -32.84
C GLU A 211 -19.73 2.42 -31.58
N GLU A 212 -20.84 1.69 -31.41
CA GLU A 212 -21.63 1.78 -30.18
C GLU A 212 -20.90 1.14 -28.99
N GLN A 213 -20.19 0.03 -29.20
CA GLN A 213 -19.35 -0.56 -28.16
C GLN A 213 -18.23 0.39 -27.73
N LYS A 214 -17.54 1.04 -28.68
CA LYS A 214 -16.54 2.07 -28.39
C LYS A 214 -17.12 3.22 -27.58
N ASN A 215 -18.32 3.69 -27.93
CA ASN A 215 -18.98 4.76 -27.19
C ASN A 215 -19.27 4.35 -25.74
N ILE A 216 -19.75 3.13 -25.50
CA ILE A 216 -19.99 2.62 -24.14
C ILE A 216 -18.67 2.55 -23.35
N VAL A 217 -17.61 2.00 -23.93
CA VAL A 217 -16.28 1.94 -23.30
C VAL A 217 -15.79 3.34 -22.94
N LYS A 218 -15.89 4.29 -23.87
CA LYS A 218 -15.52 5.69 -23.66
C LYS A 218 -16.32 6.32 -22.51
N THR A 219 -17.65 6.13 -22.51
CA THR A 219 -18.52 6.61 -21.43
C THR A 219 -18.11 6.05 -20.07
N ILE A 220 -17.82 4.75 -19.98
CA ILE A 220 -17.38 4.12 -18.72
C ILE A 220 -16.07 4.73 -18.23
N ILE A 221 -15.11 4.93 -19.13
CA ILE A 221 -13.82 5.55 -18.81
C ILE A 221 -14.02 7.00 -18.33
N GLU A 222 -14.83 7.80 -19.02
CA GLU A 222 -15.15 9.18 -18.64
C GLU A 222 -15.83 9.28 -17.26
N ILE A 223 -16.68 8.30 -16.90
CA ILE A 223 -17.27 8.22 -15.54
C ILE A 223 -16.22 7.92 -14.47
N CYS A 224 -15.20 7.13 -14.81
CA CYS A 224 -14.21 6.66 -13.84
C CYS A 224 -13.01 7.61 -13.67
N ILE A 225 -12.61 8.36 -14.70
CA ILE A 225 -11.48 9.29 -14.66
C ILE A 225 -11.54 10.27 -13.47
N PRO A 226 -12.66 10.97 -13.21
CA PRO A 226 -12.74 11.93 -12.10
C PRO A 226 -12.58 11.31 -10.72
N LYS A 227 -12.72 9.99 -10.59
CA LYS A 227 -12.57 9.25 -9.33
C LYS A 227 -11.11 8.96 -8.99
N LEU A 228 -10.20 9.13 -9.95
CA LEU A 228 -8.78 8.90 -9.78
C LEU A 228 -8.09 10.20 -9.38
N SER A 229 -7.30 10.15 -8.31
CA SER A 229 -6.54 11.29 -7.79
C SER A 229 -5.16 11.39 -8.45
N ASN A 230 -4.69 10.31 -9.05
CA ASN A 230 -3.36 10.15 -9.62
C ASN A 230 -3.39 10.22 -11.16
N LYS A 231 -2.60 11.12 -11.76
CA LYS A 231 -2.51 11.34 -13.21
C LYS A 231 -1.98 10.12 -13.95
N ALA A 232 -0.97 9.42 -13.44
CA ALA A 232 -0.46 8.22 -14.10
C ALA A 232 -1.53 7.11 -14.16
N LEU A 233 -2.39 6.99 -13.15
CA LEU A 233 -3.55 6.10 -13.18
C LEU A 233 -4.66 6.60 -14.12
N GLN A 234 -4.88 7.92 -14.21
CA GLN A 234 -5.79 8.50 -15.21
C GLN A 234 -5.32 8.21 -16.65
N ASP A 235 -4.02 8.30 -16.91
CA ASP A 235 -3.42 7.97 -18.20
C ASP A 235 -3.53 6.46 -18.51
N LYS A 236 -3.25 5.61 -17.52
CA LYS A 236 -3.42 4.15 -17.60
C LYS A 236 -4.87 3.76 -17.88
N LEU A 237 -5.84 4.42 -17.24
CA LEU A 237 -7.27 4.23 -17.49
C LEU A 237 -7.67 4.72 -18.89
N SER A 238 -7.18 5.88 -19.31
CA SER A 238 -7.47 6.45 -20.64
C SER A 238 -6.95 5.56 -21.77
N ALA A 239 -5.80 4.91 -21.57
CA ALA A 239 -5.23 3.96 -22.52
C ALA A 239 -6.12 2.71 -22.74
N LEU A 240 -6.96 2.33 -21.76
CA LEU A 240 -7.88 1.20 -21.89
C LEU A 240 -9.00 1.42 -22.91
N THR A 241 -9.14 2.63 -23.45
CA THR A 241 -10.08 2.92 -24.55
C THR A 241 -9.74 2.11 -25.81
N ASN A 242 -8.46 1.76 -26.01
CA ASN A 242 -7.96 1.03 -27.18
C ASN A 242 -7.85 -0.47 -26.92
N PRO A 243 -9.00 -1.15 -26.82
CA PRO A 243 -9.44 -2.04 -27.91
C PRO A 243 -10.88 -1.75 -28.39
N GLY A 244 -11.62 -0.86 -27.73
CA GLY A 244 -12.98 -0.47 -28.11
C GLY A 244 -14.07 -1.53 -27.88
N LEU A 245 -13.70 -2.71 -27.35
CA LEU A 245 -14.61 -3.81 -27.03
C LEU A 245 -14.94 -3.81 -25.54
N LEU A 246 -16.23 -3.93 -25.21
CA LEU A 246 -16.69 -4.03 -23.83
C LEU A 246 -16.65 -5.49 -23.36
N THR A 247 -15.60 -5.85 -22.65
CA THR A 247 -15.42 -7.20 -22.07
C THR A 247 -15.40 -7.17 -20.55
N LYS A 248 -15.58 -8.33 -19.91
CA LYS A 248 -15.41 -8.45 -18.45
C LYS A 248 -13.98 -8.12 -18.02
N THR A 249 -12.99 -8.58 -18.78
CA THR A 249 -11.56 -8.30 -18.56
C THR A 249 -11.27 -6.79 -18.55
N LEU A 250 -11.94 -6.02 -19.42
CA LEU A 250 -11.85 -4.56 -19.40
C LEU A 250 -12.38 -4.00 -18.08
N LEU A 251 -13.59 -4.41 -17.65
CA LEU A 251 -14.18 -3.95 -16.39
C LEU A 251 -13.33 -4.35 -15.16
N ASP A 252 -12.73 -5.54 -15.16
CA ASP A 252 -11.80 -5.98 -14.12
C ASP A 252 -10.49 -5.18 -14.12
N SER A 253 -10.04 -4.73 -15.29
CA SER A 253 -8.87 -3.85 -15.40
C SER A 253 -9.17 -2.46 -14.86
N ILE A 254 -10.37 -1.92 -15.13
CA ILE A 254 -10.84 -0.65 -14.55
C ILE A 254 -10.93 -0.77 -13.02
N ASP A 255 -11.50 -1.86 -12.50
CA ASP A 255 -11.62 -2.09 -11.06
C ASP A 255 -10.27 -2.15 -10.37
N ARG A 256 -9.29 -2.86 -10.96
CA ARG A 256 -7.92 -2.91 -10.43
C ARG A 256 -7.28 -1.53 -10.37
N ILE A 257 -7.50 -0.66 -11.37
CA ILE A 257 -6.99 0.71 -11.35
C ILE A 257 -7.64 1.54 -10.24
N ILE A 258 -8.96 1.40 -10.04
CA ILE A 258 -9.68 2.10 -8.97
C ILE A 258 -9.19 1.62 -7.58
N GLU A 259 -8.98 0.31 -7.42
CA GLU A 259 -8.44 -0.27 -6.18
C GLU A 259 -7.00 0.20 -5.92
N GLU A 260 -6.16 0.26 -6.95
CA GLU A 260 -4.80 0.78 -6.89
C GLU A 260 -4.79 2.26 -6.44
N ASN A 261 -5.68 3.09 -6.98
CA ASN A 261 -5.86 4.48 -6.56
C ASN A 261 -6.28 4.60 -5.08
N ALA A 262 -7.19 3.72 -4.62
CA ALA A 262 -7.59 3.71 -3.21
C ALA A 262 -6.42 3.36 -2.28
N LYS A 263 -5.56 2.42 -2.68
CA LYS A 263 -4.34 2.06 -1.92
C LYS A 263 -3.33 3.20 -1.90
N LEU A 264 -3.14 3.93 -2.99
CA LEU A 264 -2.28 5.13 -3.01
C LEU A 264 -2.84 6.24 -2.13
N ASN A 265 -4.15 6.49 -2.18
CA ASN A 265 -4.81 7.47 -1.31
C ASN A 265 -4.74 7.07 0.17
N ALA A 266 -4.68 5.78 0.50
CA ALA A 266 -4.47 5.35 1.88
C ALA A 266 -3.08 5.72 2.40
N LEU A 267 -2.05 5.81 1.55
CA LEU A 267 -0.70 6.20 1.96
C LEU A 267 -0.64 7.65 2.48
N SER A 268 -1.51 8.55 2.00
CA SER A 268 -1.55 9.94 2.51
C SER A 268 -2.13 10.04 3.92
N THR A 269 -2.77 8.97 4.41
CA THR A 269 -3.27 8.89 5.79
C THR A 269 -2.24 8.33 6.77
N VAL A 270 -1.16 7.71 6.25
CA VAL A 270 -0.08 7.18 7.07
C VAL A 270 0.74 8.34 7.63
N LYS A 271 0.97 8.33 8.95
CA LYS A 271 1.73 9.35 9.66
C LYS A 271 2.87 8.74 10.45
N LEU A 272 3.92 9.51 10.63
CA LEU A 272 5.03 9.20 11.53
C LEU A 272 5.20 10.36 12.51
N GLY A 273 4.61 10.23 13.71
CA GLY A 273 4.45 11.37 14.61
C GLY A 273 3.62 12.51 13.98
N GLU A 274 4.24 13.68 13.79
CA GLU A 274 3.59 14.87 13.20
C GLU A 274 3.72 14.92 11.67
N PHE A 275 4.52 14.03 11.06
CA PHE A 275 4.80 14.04 9.63
C PHE A 275 3.81 13.18 8.86
N ASP A 276 3.28 13.71 7.77
CA ASP A 276 2.46 13.04 6.77
C ASP A 276 2.94 13.40 5.36
N LEU A 277 2.51 12.61 4.38
CA LEU A 277 2.80 12.85 2.97
C LEU A 277 1.56 13.35 2.28
N ASP A 278 1.72 14.39 1.46
CA ASP A 278 0.62 14.86 0.63
C ASP A 278 0.43 13.93 -0.60
N ILE A 279 -0.77 14.01 -1.20
CA ILE A 279 -1.14 13.14 -2.34
C ILE A 279 -0.24 13.39 -3.56
N ARG A 280 0.27 14.61 -3.75
CA ARG A 280 1.14 14.96 -4.88
C ARG A 280 2.53 14.37 -4.70
N GLU A 281 3.07 14.36 -3.49
CA GLU A 281 4.33 13.68 -3.17
C GLU A 281 4.22 12.18 -3.43
N ILE A 282 3.12 11.55 -3.01
CA ILE A 282 2.87 10.11 -3.25
C ILE A 282 2.75 9.83 -4.75
N GLU A 283 2.10 10.72 -5.50
CA GLU A 283 1.99 10.61 -6.96
C GLU A 283 3.34 10.71 -7.66
N GLU A 284 4.23 11.60 -7.23
CA GLU A 284 5.59 11.72 -7.76
C GLU A 284 6.39 10.44 -7.48
N ILE A 285 6.33 9.93 -6.25
CA ILE A 285 6.98 8.68 -5.86
C ILE A 285 6.42 7.51 -6.68
N TYR A 286 5.10 7.45 -6.89
CA TYR A 286 4.47 6.42 -7.71
C TYR A 286 4.85 6.49 -9.19
N SER A 287 4.97 7.70 -9.74
CA SER A 287 5.41 7.88 -11.13
C SER A 287 6.84 7.36 -11.33
N GLN A 288 7.75 7.66 -10.39
CA GLN A 288 9.11 7.11 -10.39
C GLN A 288 9.12 5.58 -10.19
N ALA A 289 8.24 5.07 -9.32
CA ALA A 289 8.11 3.64 -9.06
C ALA A 289 7.67 2.86 -10.31
N LEU A 290 6.75 3.44 -11.11
CA LEU A 290 6.29 2.87 -12.37
C LEU A 290 7.42 2.75 -13.40
N GLU A 291 8.34 3.72 -13.47
CA GLU A 291 9.49 3.66 -14.38
C GLU A 291 10.47 2.54 -14.01
N ILE A 292 10.63 2.28 -12.71
CA ILE A 292 11.57 1.28 -12.19
C ILE A 292 10.98 -0.12 -12.24
N SER A 293 9.74 -0.29 -11.77
CA SER A 293 9.08 -1.59 -11.68
C SER A 293 7.56 -1.45 -11.85
N PRO A 294 7.04 -1.49 -13.10
CA PRO A 294 5.61 -1.35 -13.37
C PRO A 294 4.74 -2.37 -12.64
N GLN A 295 5.25 -3.58 -12.39
CA GLN A 295 4.51 -4.67 -11.76
C GLN A 295 4.40 -4.50 -10.24
N ASN A 296 5.41 -3.90 -9.60
CA ASN A 296 5.49 -3.74 -8.15
C ASN A 296 5.41 -2.27 -7.72
N ALA A 297 4.95 -1.38 -8.60
CA ALA A 297 4.97 0.07 -8.41
C ALA A 297 4.31 0.47 -7.08
N LEU A 298 3.14 -0.08 -6.76
CA LEU A 298 2.44 0.19 -5.51
C LEU A 298 3.27 -0.20 -4.27
N GLN A 299 3.87 -1.40 -4.28
CA GLN A 299 4.70 -1.85 -3.17
C GLN A 299 5.93 -0.95 -3.03
N TYR A 300 6.56 -0.62 -4.15
CA TYR A 300 7.72 0.25 -4.19
C TYR A 300 7.39 1.66 -3.67
N THR A 301 6.23 2.21 -4.03
CA THR A 301 5.74 3.49 -3.51
C THR A 301 5.55 3.46 -2.01
N ALA A 302 4.89 2.43 -1.47
CA ALA A 302 4.72 2.30 -0.02
C ALA A 302 6.06 2.32 0.73
N GLN A 303 7.05 1.54 0.26
CA GLN A 303 8.38 1.49 0.89
C GLN A 303 9.15 2.82 0.77
N ARG A 304 8.98 3.54 -0.35
CA ARG A 304 9.57 4.87 -0.54
C ARG A 304 8.88 5.93 0.31
N CYS A 305 7.56 5.83 0.52
CA CYS A 305 6.83 6.68 1.45
C CYS A 305 7.33 6.50 2.89
N ASP A 306 7.52 5.25 3.34
CA ASP A 306 8.09 4.95 4.66
C ASP A 306 9.49 5.56 4.84
N ALA A 307 10.35 5.44 3.82
CA ALA A 307 11.66 6.08 3.85
C ALA A 307 11.57 7.62 3.87
N ARG A 308 10.64 8.21 3.11
CA ARG A 308 10.43 9.66 3.08
C ARG A 308 9.96 10.19 4.43
N LEU A 309 9.04 9.49 5.09
CA LEU A 309 8.59 9.82 6.45
C LEU A 309 9.76 9.76 7.45
N LEU A 310 10.66 8.78 7.34
CA LEU A 310 11.89 8.76 8.15
C LEU A 310 12.82 9.94 7.85
N CYS A 311 13.01 10.32 6.60
CA CYS A 311 13.80 11.50 6.25
C CYS A 311 13.20 12.78 6.86
N MET A 312 11.86 12.91 6.85
CA MET A 312 11.18 14.05 7.49
C MET A 312 11.35 14.03 9.02
N ALA A 313 11.29 12.84 9.64
CA ALA A 313 11.50 12.68 11.07
C ALA A 313 12.96 12.89 11.51
N PHE A 314 13.92 12.61 10.64
CA PHE A 314 15.37 12.66 10.89
C PHE A 314 16.12 13.35 9.73
N PRO A 315 15.97 14.68 9.56
CA PRO A 315 16.49 15.40 8.39
C PRO A 315 18.01 15.32 8.26
N ASP A 316 18.74 15.29 9.39
CA ASP A 316 20.20 15.15 9.39
C ASP A 316 20.68 13.79 8.84
N SER A 317 19.78 12.80 8.75
CA SER A 317 20.04 11.47 8.18
C SER A 317 19.47 11.28 6.77
N GLU A 318 18.84 12.29 6.17
CA GLU A 318 18.15 12.19 4.87
C GLU A 318 19.07 11.63 3.78
N GLN A 319 20.27 12.20 3.63
CA GLN A 319 21.22 11.77 2.61
C GLN A 319 21.58 10.28 2.76
N TYR A 320 21.84 9.85 4.00
CA TYR A 320 22.20 8.46 4.26
C TYR A 320 21.03 7.49 4.01
N ILE A 321 19.81 7.87 4.40
CA ILE A 321 18.61 7.06 4.11
C ILE A 321 18.40 6.95 2.60
N ALA A 322 18.50 8.07 1.88
CA ALA A 322 18.34 8.11 0.42
C ALA A 322 19.39 7.27 -0.30
N GLU A 323 20.66 7.36 0.09
CA GLU A 323 21.75 6.54 -0.47
C GLU A 323 21.56 5.05 -0.18
N SER A 324 21.11 4.70 1.04
CA SER A 324 20.94 3.32 1.47
C SER A 324 19.87 2.58 0.65
N ILE A 325 18.81 3.28 0.25
CA ILE A 325 17.69 2.71 -0.54
C ILE A 325 17.82 2.96 -2.05
N SER A 326 18.84 3.70 -2.49
CA SER A 326 19.04 4.04 -3.89
C SER A 326 19.30 2.79 -4.73
N ASN A 327 18.64 2.69 -5.89
CA ASN A 327 18.74 1.57 -6.83
C ASN A 327 18.45 0.18 -6.21
N LYS A 328 17.59 0.12 -5.19
CA LYS A 328 17.13 -1.13 -4.55
C LYS A 328 15.72 -1.50 -4.98
N GLU A 329 15.44 -2.80 -5.04
CA GLU A 329 14.08 -3.32 -5.22
C GLU A 329 13.22 -3.12 -3.97
N ALA A 330 11.89 -3.15 -4.11
CA ALA A 330 10.96 -2.84 -3.02
C ALA A 330 11.20 -3.68 -1.74
N ASN A 331 11.40 -4.99 -1.88
CA ASN A 331 11.67 -5.87 -0.72
C ASN A 331 12.98 -5.52 -0.01
N ALA A 332 14.03 -5.19 -0.78
CA ALA A 332 15.31 -4.78 -0.21
C ALA A 332 15.22 -3.41 0.50
N ILE A 333 14.41 -2.49 -0.02
CA ILE A 333 14.13 -1.21 0.66
C ILE A 333 13.49 -1.48 2.03
N ALA A 334 12.47 -2.36 2.09
CA ALA A 334 11.83 -2.74 3.33
C ALA A 334 12.84 -3.34 4.33
N GLU A 335 13.65 -4.31 3.89
CA GLU A 335 14.68 -4.92 4.74
C GLU A 335 15.69 -3.90 5.28
N ILE A 336 16.07 -2.92 4.47
CA ILE A 336 17.01 -1.86 4.86
C ILE A 336 16.37 -0.90 5.87
N ILE A 337 15.12 -0.48 5.67
CA ILE A 337 14.37 0.37 6.61
C ILE A 337 14.30 -0.29 7.99
N HIS A 338 14.08 -1.60 8.02
CA HIS A 338 14.00 -2.39 9.24
C HIS A 338 15.36 -2.98 9.68
N SER A 339 16.47 -2.56 9.08
CA SER A 339 17.79 -3.08 9.42
C SER A 339 18.34 -2.43 10.69
N LYS A 340 19.10 -3.21 11.45
CA LYS A 340 19.88 -2.69 12.58
C LYS A 340 20.79 -1.56 12.09
N GLU A 341 21.45 -1.75 10.96
CA GLU A 341 22.48 -0.86 10.42
C GLU A 341 21.93 0.54 10.17
N LEU A 342 20.76 0.63 9.52
CA LEU A 342 20.12 1.91 9.23
C LEU A 342 19.72 2.61 10.54
N ILE A 343 19.00 1.92 11.42
CA ILE A 343 18.51 2.44 12.70
C ILE A 343 19.68 2.92 13.57
N TYR A 344 20.74 2.11 13.67
CA TYR A 344 21.95 2.43 14.42
C TYR A 344 22.59 3.71 13.89
N ARG A 345 22.70 3.85 12.56
CA ARG A 345 23.31 5.02 11.94
C ARG A 345 22.48 6.30 12.11
N ILE A 346 21.14 6.21 12.05
CA ILE A 346 20.27 7.36 12.35
C ILE A 346 20.51 7.83 13.79
N ILE A 347 20.51 6.90 14.77
CA ILE A 347 20.79 7.22 16.18
C ILE A 347 22.16 7.89 16.32
N LYS A 348 23.18 7.43 15.58
CA LYS A 348 24.51 8.08 15.57
C LYS A 348 24.40 9.55 15.20
N THR A 349 23.80 9.82 14.05
CA THR A 349 23.69 11.19 13.53
C THR A 349 22.95 12.08 14.54
N GLU A 350 21.84 11.58 15.09
CA GLU A 350 20.99 12.29 16.04
C GLU A 350 21.66 12.56 17.40
N VAL A 351 22.56 11.67 17.85
CA VAL A 351 23.37 11.88 19.06
C VAL A 351 24.49 12.87 18.77
N PHE A 352 25.32 12.60 17.76
CA PHE A 352 26.54 13.37 17.52
C PHE A 352 26.30 14.78 17.02
N LYS A 353 25.11 15.09 16.48
CA LYS A 353 24.73 16.48 16.18
C LYS A 353 24.57 17.35 17.42
N GLN A 354 24.35 16.74 18.59
CA GLN A 354 24.15 17.44 19.87
C GLN A 354 25.41 17.43 20.75
N VAL A 355 26.50 16.80 20.29
CA VAL A 355 27.77 16.70 21.01
C VAL A 355 28.75 17.68 20.39
N ASP A 356 29.36 18.55 21.21
CA ASP A 356 30.36 19.49 20.71
C ASP A 356 31.62 18.72 20.22
N PRO A 357 31.98 18.81 18.93
CA PRO A 357 33.16 18.13 18.41
C PRO A 357 34.49 18.62 19.03
N ASN A 358 34.50 19.80 19.66
CA ASN A 358 35.68 20.34 20.34
C ASN A 358 35.82 19.82 21.78
N GLU A 359 34.74 19.35 22.39
CA GLU A 359 34.76 18.72 23.71
C GLU A 359 35.11 17.24 23.60
N LYS A 360 36.39 16.97 23.43
CA LYS A 360 36.92 15.62 23.18
C LYS A 360 36.49 14.55 24.21
N ILE A 361 36.36 14.90 25.49
CA ILE A 361 35.86 13.96 26.52
C ILE A 361 34.37 13.64 26.36
N GLN A 362 33.55 14.62 25.96
CA GLN A 362 32.15 14.37 25.61
C GLN A 362 32.05 13.53 24.35
N LEU A 363 32.89 13.81 23.34
CA LEU A 363 32.95 13.05 22.09
C LEU A 363 33.31 11.58 22.34
N GLN A 364 34.27 11.32 23.23
CA GLN A 364 34.59 9.95 23.65
C GLN A 364 33.41 9.32 24.39
N ALA A 365 32.83 10.01 25.38
CA ALA A 365 31.70 9.51 26.14
C ALA A 365 30.55 9.07 25.23
N ALA A 366 30.18 9.92 24.27
CA ALA A 366 29.17 9.62 23.25
C ALA A 366 29.58 8.43 22.37
N SER A 367 30.85 8.35 21.96
CA SER A 367 31.38 7.23 21.15
C SER A 367 31.31 5.90 21.88
N GLU A 368 31.67 5.85 23.17
CA GLU A 368 31.60 4.63 23.97
C GLU A 368 30.16 4.19 24.21
N LEU A 369 29.27 5.11 24.59
CA LEU A 369 27.84 4.83 24.77
C LEU A 369 27.19 4.33 23.48
N TYR A 370 27.56 4.92 22.34
CA TYR A 370 27.10 4.48 21.03
C TYR A 370 27.61 3.08 20.68
N GLN A 371 28.89 2.77 20.93
CA GLN A 371 29.43 1.41 20.73
C GLN A 371 28.71 0.37 21.59
N LEU A 372 28.37 0.70 22.85
CA LEU A 372 27.59 -0.16 23.73
C LEU A 372 26.16 -0.40 23.22
N LEU A 373 25.52 0.62 22.63
CA LEU A 373 24.24 0.45 21.94
C LEU A 373 24.39 -0.57 20.81
N GLY A 374 25.44 -0.47 19.99
CA GLY A 374 25.69 -1.41 18.89
C GLY A 374 25.74 -2.87 19.36
N ARG A 375 26.47 -3.13 20.44
CA ARG A 375 26.57 -4.46 21.09
C ARG A 375 25.24 -4.95 21.65
N THR A 376 24.40 -4.04 22.13
CA THR A 376 23.07 -4.37 22.65
C THR A 376 22.14 -4.74 21.50
N MET A 377 22.19 -3.98 20.40
CA MET A 377 21.39 -4.24 19.21
C MET A 377 21.77 -5.55 18.52
N ASP A 378 23.05 -5.99 18.57
CA ASP A 378 23.49 -7.30 18.06
C ASP A 378 22.76 -8.47 18.71
N LYS A 379 22.32 -8.32 19.97
CA LYS A 379 21.55 -9.34 20.69
C LYS A 379 20.06 -9.31 20.35
N GLN A 380 19.61 -8.32 19.58
CA GLN A 380 18.20 -8.01 19.33
C GLN A 380 17.87 -7.93 17.83
N THR A 381 18.71 -8.44 16.93
CA THR A 381 18.57 -8.28 15.48
C THR A 381 17.20 -8.71 14.94
N HIS A 382 16.60 -9.77 15.51
CA HIS A 382 15.27 -10.26 15.11
C HIS A 382 14.10 -9.33 15.50
N LEU A 383 14.33 -8.35 16.37
CA LEU A 383 13.32 -7.41 16.84
C LEU A 383 12.96 -6.41 15.73
N PHE A 384 13.96 -5.89 15.01
CA PHE A 384 13.79 -4.76 14.08
C PHE A 384 12.91 -5.12 12.87
N ALA A 385 13.04 -6.34 12.36
CA ALA A 385 12.21 -6.86 11.25
C ALA A 385 10.71 -6.93 11.57
N LYS A 386 10.32 -6.86 12.85
CA LYS A 386 8.91 -6.94 13.30
C LYS A 386 8.33 -5.61 13.75
N MET A 387 9.16 -4.56 13.86
CA MET A 387 8.71 -3.26 14.32
C MET A 387 7.92 -2.56 13.23
N SER A 388 6.82 -1.87 13.56
CA SER A 388 6.20 -0.91 12.65
C SER A 388 7.05 0.37 12.54
N MET A 389 6.77 1.21 11.54
CA MET A 389 7.47 2.49 11.37
C MET A 389 7.39 3.39 12.61
N GLU A 390 6.22 3.46 13.26
CA GLU A 390 6.05 4.21 14.51
C GLU A 390 6.90 3.63 15.66
N GLN A 391 7.03 2.30 15.72
CA GLN A 391 7.91 1.64 16.69
C GLN A 391 9.39 1.90 16.39
N ILE A 392 9.79 1.94 15.12
CA ILE A 392 11.16 2.30 14.72
C ILE A 392 11.46 3.75 15.13
N ASN A 393 10.60 4.71 14.79
CA ASN A 393 10.75 6.11 15.17
C ASN A 393 10.80 6.27 16.70
N GLY A 394 9.89 5.62 17.43
CA GLY A 394 9.89 5.60 18.90
C GLY A 394 11.18 5.01 19.48
N TYR A 395 11.66 3.90 18.93
CA TYR A 395 12.91 3.26 19.35
C TYR A 395 14.11 4.19 19.13
N ILE A 396 14.23 4.81 17.95
CA ILE A 396 15.30 5.78 17.65
C ILE A 396 15.27 6.91 18.67
N ARG A 397 14.12 7.57 18.87
CA ARG A 397 13.98 8.69 19.82
C ARG A 397 14.33 8.31 21.25
N ILE A 398 13.84 7.16 21.73
CA ILE A 398 14.12 6.67 23.09
C ILE A 398 15.61 6.36 23.26
N LYS A 399 16.25 5.71 22.29
CA LYS A 399 17.67 5.36 22.37
C LYS A 399 18.58 6.57 22.22
N THR A 400 18.27 7.50 21.32
CA THR A 400 18.98 8.79 21.20
C THR A 400 18.92 9.53 22.53
N LYS A 401 17.73 9.73 23.10
CA LYS A 401 17.58 10.39 24.40
C LYS A 401 18.34 9.66 25.51
N SER A 402 18.21 8.34 25.60
CA SER A 402 18.92 7.55 26.61
C SER A 402 20.44 7.64 26.51
N ILE A 403 21.00 7.84 25.31
CA ILE A 403 22.44 8.08 25.15
C ILE A 403 22.77 9.48 25.65
N LEU A 404 22.06 10.50 25.15
CA LEU A 404 22.32 11.90 25.50
C LEU A 404 22.22 12.14 27.01
N ASP A 405 21.17 11.64 27.66
CA ASP A 405 20.96 11.76 29.11
C ASP A 405 22.11 11.12 29.92
N LYS A 406 22.81 10.13 29.35
CA LYS A 406 23.92 9.40 29.99
C LYS A 406 25.30 9.96 29.66
N ILE A 407 25.43 10.88 28.70
CA ILE A 407 26.73 11.50 28.38
C ILE A 407 27.35 12.15 29.62
N PRO A 408 26.63 12.95 30.45
CA PRO A 408 27.23 13.57 31.63
C PRO A 408 27.80 12.56 32.63
N GLU A 409 27.04 11.50 32.95
CA GLU A 409 27.51 10.42 33.84
C GLU A 409 28.76 9.73 33.28
N ARG A 410 28.79 9.51 31.96
CA ARG A 410 29.93 8.89 31.29
C ARG A 410 31.15 9.83 31.23
N VAL A 411 30.94 11.13 31.08
CA VAL A 411 31.99 12.15 31.14
C VAL A 411 32.60 12.21 32.55
N GLU A 412 31.79 12.19 33.60
CA GLU A 412 32.28 12.12 34.98
C GLU A 412 33.15 10.89 35.20
N LEU A 413 32.70 9.73 34.72
CA LEU A 413 33.45 8.48 34.82
C LEU A 413 34.76 8.53 34.02
N LEU A 414 34.73 9.01 32.77
CA LEU A 414 35.92 9.18 31.93
C LEU A 414 36.91 10.17 32.55
N THR A 415 36.41 11.26 33.13
CA THR A 415 37.22 12.26 33.84
C THR A 415 37.89 11.63 35.06
N PHE A 416 37.14 10.87 35.86
CA PHE A 416 37.64 10.13 37.01
C PHE A 416 38.75 9.14 36.61
N MET A 417 38.61 8.46 35.49
CA MET A 417 39.63 7.56 34.94
C MET A 417 40.85 8.27 34.32
N GLY A 418 40.80 9.59 34.19
CA GLY A 418 41.86 10.38 33.54
C GLY A 418 41.88 10.19 32.03
N PHE A 419 40.70 10.19 31.40
CA PHE A 419 40.57 10.33 29.96
C PHE A 419 41.02 11.73 29.52
N GLU A 420 41.84 11.80 28.48
CA GLU A 420 42.43 13.00 27.86
C GLU A 420 43.17 14.04 28.72
N ILE A 421 43.21 13.91 30.05
CA ILE A 421 44.13 14.70 30.87
C ILE A 421 44.94 13.81 31.80
N PRO A 422 46.21 14.19 32.04
CA PRO A 422 46.92 13.87 33.27
C PRO A 422 46.11 14.27 34.52
N THR A 423 45.27 13.36 35.03
CA THR A 423 44.69 13.45 36.39
C THR A 423 45.65 12.99 37.48
N PHE A 424 46.92 13.09 37.14
CA PHE A 424 47.97 13.42 38.03
C PHE A 424 47.90 14.89 38.42
N LYS A 425 46.77 15.55 38.71
CA LYS A 425 46.87 16.94 39.17
C LYS A 425 47.77 17.04 40.43
N GLY A 426 47.69 16.05 41.32
CA GLY A 426 48.65 15.87 42.40
C GLY A 426 50.06 15.50 41.92
N VAL A 427 50.22 14.66 40.89
CA VAL A 427 51.53 14.16 40.45
C VAL A 427 52.25 15.07 39.46
N GLU A 428 51.55 15.80 38.61
CA GLU A 428 52.02 16.92 37.81
C GLU A 428 52.33 18.12 38.68
N THR A 429 51.57 18.40 39.75
CA THR A 429 52.01 19.36 40.77
C THR A 429 53.29 18.85 41.44
N LEU A 430 53.36 17.59 41.85
CA LEU A 430 54.59 17.00 42.41
C LEU A 430 55.77 17.05 41.41
N MET A 431 55.53 16.84 40.12
CA MET A 431 56.50 16.91 39.01
C MET A 431 56.90 18.35 38.65
N THR A 432 55.98 19.31 38.70
CA THR A 432 56.24 20.73 38.48
C THR A 432 57.05 21.29 39.64
N ASP A 433 56.70 20.91 40.88
CA ASP A 433 57.48 21.21 42.09
C ASP A 433 58.88 20.54 42.07
N LEU A 434 59.03 19.41 41.37
CA LEU A 434 60.34 18.77 41.12
C LEU A 434 61.19 19.57 40.13
N SER A 435 60.56 20.09 39.08
CA SER A 435 61.26 20.86 38.04
C SER A 435 61.79 22.22 38.50
N GLN A 436 61.25 22.78 39.59
CA GLN A 436 61.65 24.08 40.12
C GLN A 436 62.78 24.01 41.17
N SER A 437 63.19 22.82 41.64
CA SER A 437 64.02 22.71 42.85
C SER A 437 65.32 21.91 42.74
N GLN A 438 65.70 21.32 41.59
CA GLN A 438 66.82 20.37 41.54
C GLN A 438 67.60 20.29 40.20
N ASP A 439 68.70 19.52 40.20
CA ASP A 439 69.61 19.33 39.06
C ASP A 439 68.96 18.63 37.83
N ASN A 440 69.54 18.87 36.65
CA ASN A 440 69.02 18.37 35.37
C ASN A 440 68.97 16.83 35.28
N LYS A 441 69.81 16.12 36.03
CA LYS A 441 69.90 14.65 35.98
C LYS A 441 68.71 14.03 36.71
N THR A 442 68.32 14.59 37.84
CA THR A 442 67.16 14.17 38.62
C THR A 442 65.86 14.46 37.86
N LEU A 443 65.76 15.63 37.22
CA LEU A 443 64.61 15.98 36.39
C LEU A 443 64.39 14.99 35.25
N ALA A 444 65.46 14.58 34.56
CA ALA A 444 65.38 13.62 33.46
C ALA A 444 64.85 12.25 33.92
N ILE A 445 65.29 11.75 35.08
CA ILE A 445 64.84 10.46 35.63
C ILE A 445 63.35 10.51 36.03
N ALA A 446 62.91 11.61 36.64
CA ALA A 446 61.50 11.80 36.99
C ALA A 446 60.61 11.91 35.74
N GLN A 447 61.07 12.61 34.70
CA GLN A 447 60.37 12.70 33.40
C GLN A 447 60.30 11.34 32.68
N GLU A 448 61.37 10.55 32.74
CA GLU A 448 61.40 9.18 32.21
C GLU A 448 60.37 8.29 32.92
N PHE A 449 60.33 8.32 34.25
CA PHE A 449 59.33 7.62 35.07
C PHE A 449 57.89 7.99 34.68
N TYR A 450 57.59 9.28 34.59
CA TYR A 450 56.27 9.79 34.22
C TYR A 450 55.86 9.36 32.79
N THR A 451 56.81 9.45 31.84
CA THR A 451 56.58 9.05 30.44
C THR A 451 56.28 7.55 30.33
N ASN A 452 56.99 6.72 31.10
CA ASN A 452 56.75 5.27 31.12
C ASN A 452 55.39 4.91 31.71
N ILE A 453 54.93 5.61 32.76
CA ILE A 453 53.56 5.44 33.28
C ILE A 453 52.53 5.79 32.20
N LYS A 454 52.70 6.91 31.50
CA LYS A 454 51.79 7.34 30.43
C LYS A 454 51.73 6.30 29.31
N LYS A 455 52.87 5.75 28.92
CA LYS A 455 52.97 4.70 27.91
C LYS A 455 52.26 3.42 28.35
N ALA A 456 52.51 2.93 29.56
CA ALA A 456 51.86 1.72 30.08
C ALA A 456 50.34 1.87 30.21
N LYS A 457 49.84 3.06 30.60
CA LYS A 457 48.40 3.35 30.62
C LYS A 457 47.79 3.21 29.23
N ASN A 458 48.42 3.82 28.22
CA ASN A 458 47.92 3.77 26.85
C ASN A 458 47.97 2.34 26.28
N GLU A 459 49.05 1.60 26.53
CA GLU A 459 49.22 0.23 26.03
C GLU A 459 48.23 -0.77 26.64
N LEU A 460 47.97 -0.66 27.94
CA LEU A 460 47.17 -1.66 28.67
C LEU A 460 45.68 -1.30 28.75
N LEU A 461 45.36 0.01 28.79
CA LEU A 461 44.01 0.52 29.07
C LEU A 461 43.47 1.45 27.97
N GLY A 462 44.33 2.09 27.17
CA GLY A 462 43.95 3.24 26.33
C GLY A 462 42.97 2.96 25.18
N ASN A 463 42.86 1.72 24.71
CA ASN A 463 41.99 1.35 23.57
C ASN A 463 40.77 0.50 23.98
N LYS A 464 40.57 0.25 25.27
CA LYS A 464 39.46 -0.57 25.77
C LYS A 464 38.28 0.31 26.16
N LEU A 465 37.05 -0.16 25.90
CA LEU A 465 35.88 0.40 26.58
C LEU A 465 36.00 0.12 28.08
N ILE A 466 35.45 0.99 28.92
CA ILE A 466 35.48 0.83 30.38
C ILE A 466 34.95 -0.55 30.80
N GLU A 467 33.85 -0.98 30.18
CA GLU A 467 33.21 -2.27 30.42
C GLU A 467 34.09 -3.48 30.07
N ASP A 468 35.13 -3.28 29.25
CA ASP A 468 36.09 -4.30 28.83
C ASP A 468 37.41 -4.24 29.63
N ILE A 469 37.60 -3.24 30.50
CA ILE A 469 38.76 -3.17 31.38
C ILE A 469 38.55 -4.15 32.53
N ALA A 470 39.26 -5.27 32.50
CA ALA A 470 39.20 -6.27 33.56
C ALA A 470 40.03 -5.83 34.79
N PRO A 471 39.68 -6.25 36.01
CA PRO A 471 40.51 -6.01 37.20
C PRO A 471 41.98 -6.39 37.02
N GLN A 472 42.27 -7.47 36.28
CA GLN A 472 43.62 -7.92 35.96
C GLN A 472 44.39 -6.96 35.04
N ASP A 473 43.70 -6.21 34.17
CA ASP A 473 44.35 -5.22 33.32
C ASP A 473 44.83 -4.02 34.16
N VAL A 474 44.04 -3.65 35.15
CA VAL A 474 44.36 -2.58 36.12
C VAL A 474 45.52 -3.02 37.04
N GLU A 475 45.51 -4.27 37.51
CA GLU A 475 46.61 -4.85 38.29
C GLU A 475 47.92 -4.88 37.48
N LYS A 476 47.88 -5.36 36.22
CA LYS A 476 49.03 -5.34 35.32
C LYS A 476 49.57 -3.93 35.10
N PHE A 477 48.71 -2.95 34.91
CA PHE A 477 49.11 -1.55 34.80
C PHE A 477 49.82 -1.08 36.06
N PHE A 478 49.25 -1.33 37.25
CA PHE A 478 49.86 -0.94 38.52
C PHE A 478 51.22 -1.63 38.75
N ASN A 479 51.36 -2.89 38.35
CA ASN A 479 52.64 -3.61 38.41
C ASN A 479 53.71 -2.94 37.54
N HIS A 480 53.36 -2.50 36.34
CA HIS A 480 54.29 -1.73 35.49
C HIS A 480 54.69 -0.41 36.15
N CYS A 481 53.73 0.34 36.71
CA CYS A 481 54.03 1.57 37.46
C CYS A 481 54.99 1.31 38.63
N SER A 482 54.74 0.26 39.41
CA SER A 482 55.59 -0.13 40.55
C SER A 482 57.01 -0.51 40.12
N GLN A 483 57.16 -1.23 39.01
CA GLN A 483 58.46 -1.55 38.42
C GLN A 483 59.20 -0.29 37.95
N TYR A 484 58.51 0.63 37.28
CA TYR A 484 59.13 1.90 36.87
C TYR A 484 59.54 2.75 38.07
N GLY A 485 58.74 2.74 39.14
CA GLY A 485 59.06 3.43 40.39
C GLY A 485 60.30 2.86 41.06
N SER A 486 60.44 1.53 41.10
CA SER A 486 61.63 0.86 41.63
C SER A 486 62.89 1.20 40.82
N LYS A 487 62.80 1.19 39.48
CA LYS A 487 63.92 1.59 38.61
C LYS A 487 64.31 3.06 38.76
N ALA A 488 63.33 3.93 38.98
CA ALA A 488 63.60 5.34 39.25
C ALA A 488 64.29 5.51 40.62
N ALA A 489 63.88 4.73 41.63
CA ALA A 489 64.47 4.73 42.95
C ALA A 489 65.96 4.37 42.95
N GLU A 490 66.33 3.29 42.26
CA GLU A 490 67.74 2.87 42.11
C GLU A 490 68.62 3.98 41.51
N LYS A 491 68.09 4.73 40.54
CA LYS A 491 68.81 5.84 39.89
C LYS A 491 68.90 7.11 40.77
N LEU A 492 68.13 7.18 41.85
CA LEU A 492 67.91 8.38 42.69
C LEU A 492 68.28 8.16 44.17
N ALA A 493 69.07 7.13 44.49
CA ALA A 493 69.32 6.63 45.85
C ALA A 493 69.65 7.72 46.90
N ASP A 494 70.32 8.81 46.52
CA ASP A 494 70.73 9.88 47.44
C ASP A 494 69.77 11.10 47.48
N ASN A 495 68.63 11.04 46.78
CA ASN A 495 67.75 12.19 46.59
C ASN A 495 66.38 12.01 47.27
N ARG A 496 66.41 12.07 48.60
CA ARG A 496 65.26 11.85 49.48
C ARG A 496 63.99 12.62 49.10
N PRO A 497 64.03 13.93 48.76
CA PRO A 497 62.83 14.66 48.36
C PRO A 497 62.14 14.08 47.11
N VAL A 498 62.89 13.55 46.15
CA VAL A 498 62.35 13.00 44.90
C VAL A 498 61.81 11.59 45.11
N LEU A 499 62.50 10.78 45.92
CA LEU A 499 62.03 9.45 46.31
C LEU A 499 60.67 9.52 47.04
N THR A 500 60.48 10.49 47.93
CA THR A 500 59.19 10.75 48.58
C THR A 500 58.11 11.09 47.57
N LYS A 501 58.42 11.94 46.58
CA LYS A 501 57.47 12.28 45.53
C LYS A 501 57.12 11.09 44.63
N ILE A 502 58.08 10.21 44.31
CA ILE A 502 57.81 8.96 43.58
C ILE A 502 56.89 8.04 44.40
N ALA A 503 57.12 7.93 45.71
CA ALA A 503 56.24 7.18 46.62
C ALA A 503 54.81 7.75 46.68
N ASP A 504 54.68 9.08 46.73
CA ASP A 504 53.38 9.77 46.68
C ASP A 504 52.66 9.52 45.35
N ILE A 505 53.41 9.53 44.24
CA ILE A 505 52.90 9.21 42.90
C ILE A 505 52.37 7.78 42.86
N LEU A 506 53.14 6.79 43.29
CA LEU A 506 52.71 5.38 43.30
C LEU A 506 51.51 5.15 44.22
N THR A 507 51.46 5.82 45.37
CA THR A 507 50.33 5.76 46.30
C THR A 507 49.06 6.33 45.68
N ALA A 508 49.19 7.45 44.94
CA ALA A 508 48.08 8.04 44.21
C ALA A 508 47.57 7.10 43.09
N ILE A 509 48.47 6.47 42.33
CA ILE A 509 48.11 5.48 41.29
C ILE A 509 47.42 4.27 41.92
N ALA A 510 47.90 3.77 43.06
CA ALA A 510 47.30 2.63 43.75
C ALA A 510 45.88 2.94 44.23
N ARG A 511 45.66 4.11 44.84
CA ARG A 511 44.33 4.55 45.27
C ARG A 511 43.37 4.69 44.10
N TRP A 512 43.85 5.23 42.98
CA TRP A 512 43.09 5.30 41.73
C TRP A 512 42.75 3.91 41.20
N ALA A 513 43.72 3.00 41.12
CA ALA A 513 43.54 1.63 40.63
C ALA A 513 42.55 0.84 41.48
N ILE A 514 42.64 0.95 42.81
CA ILE A 514 41.69 0.34 43.75
C ILE A 514 40.28 0.90 43.55
N SER A 515 40.15 2.21 43.42
CA SER A 515 38.85 2.84 43.17
C SER A 515 38.26 2.41 41.83
N LEU A 516 39.07 2.32 40.77
CA LEU A 516 38.67 1.85 39.45
C LEU A 516 38.13 0.42 39.48
N ILE A 517 38.83 -0.49 40.16
CA ILE A 517 38.38 -1.88 40.33
C ILE A 517 37.07 -1.92 41.14
N GLY A 518 36.94 -1.07 42.17
CA GLY A 518 35.72 -0.91 42.94
C GLY A 518 34.53 -0.41 42.10
N PHE A 519 34.75 0.54 41.20
CA PHE A 519 33.72 1.06 40.29
C PHE A 519 33.30 0.10 39.16
N ASN A 520 34.00 -1.02 38.95
CA ASN A 520 33.58 -2.08 38.04
C ASN A 520 32.56 -3.08 38.65
N THR A 521 32.03 -2.78 39.85
CA THR A 521 30.99 -3.56 40.56
C THR A 521 29.54 -3.02 40.55
N PRO A 522 29.21 -1.75 40.26
CA PRO A 522 27.82 -1.33 40.04
C PRO A 522 27.26 -1.90 38.73
N PRO A 523 25.92 -1.93 38.56
CA PRO A 523 25.30 -2.46 37.34
C PRO A 523 25.86 -1.77 36.10
N GLN A 524 26.43 -2.55 35.18
CA GLN A 524 26.95 -2.02 33.92
C GLN A 524 25.78 -1.39 33.14
N PHE A 525 25.97 -0.15 32.68
CA PHE A 525 24.92 0.76 32.21
C PHE A 525 23.99 0.21 31.12
N LEU A 526 24.38 -0.86 30.40
CA LEU A 526 23.60 -1.59 29.40
C LEU A 526 23.86 -3.12 29.41
N ALA A 527 24.56 -3.68 30.40
CA ALA A 527 24.97 -5.09 30.44
C ALA A 527 24.82 -5.73 31.83
N PRO A 528 24.65 -7.05 31.95
CA PRO A 528 24.62 -7.73 33.24
C PRO A 528 26.00 -7.67 33.94
N THR A 529 25.99 -7.50 35.27
CA THR A 529 27.16 -7.49 36.15
C THR A 529 28.01 -8.75 35.92
N ARG A 530 29.29 -8.58 35.55
CA ARG A 530 30.16 -9.68 35.11
C ARG A 530 31.12 -10.22 36.17
N THR A 531 31.44 -9.46 37.21
CA THR A 531 32.57 -9.77 38.10
C THR A 531 32.11 -10.15 39.50
N CYS A 532 32.47 -11.36 39.95
CA CYS A 532 32.24 -11.82 41.32
C CYS A 532 33.04 -10.99 42.32
N VAL A 533 32.45 -10.69 43.48
CA VAL A 533 33.05 -9.88 44.57
C VAL A 533 34.45 -10.40 44.96
N ASP A 534 34.66 -11.71 44.93
CA ASP A 534 35.93 -12.35 45.31
C ASP A 534 37.09 -11.96 44.37
N GLN A 535 36.84 -11.91 43.05
CA GLN A 535 37.87 -11.51 42.08
C GLN A 535 38.28 -10.04 42.24
N VAL A 536 37.36 -9.18 42.66
CA VAL A 536 37.62 -7.78 42.97
C VAL A 536 38.49 -7.66 44.22
N SER A 537 38.16 -8.42 45.27
CA SER A 537 38.93 -8.47 46.51
C SER A 537 40.37 -8.96 46.29
N ASP A 538 40.55 -10.01 45.49
CA ASP A 538 41.86 -10.58 45.19
C ASP A 538 42.78 -9.59 44.46
N GLU A 539 42.28 -8.91 43.41
CA GLU A 539 43.11 -7.96 42.65
C GLU A 539 43.41 -6.68 43.44
N ILE A 540 42.48 -6.20 44.28
CA ILE A 540 42.75 -5.11 45.23
C ILE A 540 43.87 -5.51 46.20
N THR A 541 43.85 -6.75 46.69
CA THR A 541 44.85 -7.27 47.62
C THR A 541 46.23 -7.33 46.97
N LYS A 542 46.32 -7.80 45.72
CA LYS A 542 47.59 -7.79 44.96
C LYS A 542 48.16 -6.38 44.78
N ILE A 543 47.33 -5.38 44.46
CA ILE A 543 47.78 -3.98 44.34
C ILE A 543 48.30 -3.46 45.69
N LYS A 544 47.60 -3.73 46.79
CA LYS A 544 48.03 -3.30 48.13
C LYS A 544 49.37 -3.93 48.52
N VAL A 545 49.50 -5.25 48.39
CA VAL A 545 50.75 -5.97 48.67
C VAL A 545 51.89 -5.43 47.81
N LYS A 546 51.64 -5.18 46.52
CA LYS A 546 52.69 -4.69 45.63
C LYS A 546 53.12 -3.26 45.94
N LEU A 547 52.18 -2.41 46.36
CA LEU A 547 52.50 -1.05 46.83
C LEU A 547 53.37 -1.12 48.08
N GLU A 548 53.01 -1.94 49.07
CA GLU A 548 53.78 -2.11 50.31
C GLU A 548 55.21 -2.59 50.04
N GLU A 549 55.39 -3.62 49.19
CA GLU A 549 56.72 -4.09 48.76
C GLU A 549 57.56 -2.98 48.10
N THR A 550 56.93 -2.20 47.23
CA THR A 550 57.61 -1.16 46.45
C THR A 550 57.99 0.03 47.34
N LEU A 551 57.10 0.45 48.24
CA LEU A 551 57.37 1.49 49.23
C LEU A 551 58.45 1.07 50.23
N GLY A 552 58.48 -0.20 50.66
CA GLY A 552 59.53 -0.74 51.51
C GLY A 552 60.91 -0.72 50.83
N SER A 553 60.96 -1.02 49.53
CA SER A 553 62.19 -0.90 48.73
C SER A 553 62.67 0.55 48.57
N LEU A 554 61.72 1.48 48.36
CA LEU A 554 62.01 2.93 48.33
C LEU A 554 62.55 3.44 49.67
N GLN A 555 62.02 2.96 50.80
CA GLN A 555 62.51 3.30 52.15
C GLN A 555 63.90 2.73 52.42
N LYS A 556 64.22 1.51 51.98
CA LYS A 556 65.58 0.95 52.10
C LYS A 556 66.61 1.77 51.35
N GLY A 557 66.29 2.27 50.14
CA GLY A 557 67.16 3.22 49.44
C GLY A 557 67.35 4.55 50.20
N GLN A 558 66.36 4.97 50.99
CA GLN A 558 66.48 6.13 51.89
C GLN A 558 67.31 5.84 53.16
N GLU A 559 67.37 4.59 53.62
CA GLU A 559 68.11 4.19 54.83
C GLU A 559 69.56 3.82 54.51
N GLU A 560 69.85 3.22 53.36
CA GLU A 560 71.22 2.86 52.96
C GLU A 560 72.12 4.09 52.72
N SER A 561 71.53 5.23 52.34
CA SER A 561 72.22 6.53 52.22
C SER A 561 72.52 7.21 53.57
N LEU A 562 72.00 6.70 54.69
CA LEU A 562 72.33 7.15 56.05
C LEU A 562 73.47 6.33 56.70
N SER A 563 73.88 5.22 56.08
CA SER A 563 74.90 4.29 56.58
C SER A 563 76.26 4.38 55.85
N LEU A 564 76.44 5.39 55.00
CA LEU A 564 77.70 5.84 54.40
C LEU A 564 77.97 7.28 54.86
#